data_AF-A0A6B0X416-F1
#
_entry.id   AF-A0A6B0X416-F1
#
_cell.length_a   1.000
_cell.length_b   1.000
_cell.length_c   1.000
_cell.angle_alpha   90.00
_cell.angle_beta   90.00
_cell.angle_gamma   90.00
#
_symmetry.space_group_name_H-M   'P 1'
#
loop_
_entity.id
_entity.type
_entity.pdbx_description
1 polymer ?
#
loop_
_entity_poly.entity_id
_entity_poly.type
_entity_poly.pdbx_seq_one_letter_code
_entity_poly.pdbx_strand_id
1 'polypeptide(L)'
;MQERDRGNYRRRGCCVKLAKVVGTVVLSQCIEPFRGQILHLTQDLDEHLEPMGEAEVCATWAALREGDAVIVEVAREACNAFAPPLPVDAAIVGKVDEIHLG
;
A
#
# COMPACT_ATOMS: atom_id res chain seq x y z
N MET A 1 -35.01 -4.19 5.50
CA MET A 1 -34.42 -3.00 4.87
C MET A 1 -32.97 -2.98 5.31
N GLN A 2 -32.06 -3.47 4.46
CA GLN A 2 -30.66 -3.77 4.78
C GLN A 2 -29.80 -2.54 4.49
N GLU A 3 -29.06 -2.03 5.48
CA GLU A 3 -28.07 -0.97 5.32
C GLU A 3 -26.65 -1.53 5.49
N ARG A 4 -26.01 -1.70 4.33
CA ARG A 4 -24.60 -1.37 4.01
C ARG A 4 -23.53 -1.57 5.09
N ASP A 5 -22.93 -2.75 5.08
CA ASP A 5 -21.62 -3.02 5.67
C ASP A 5 -20.50 -2.68 4.66
N ARG A 6 -20.41 -1.41 4.26
CA ARG A 6 -19.44 -0.86 3.27
C ARG A 6 -18.02 -0.65 3.83
N GLY A 7 -17.68 -1.28 4.96
CA GLY A 7 -16.48 -0.92 5.74
C GLY A 7 -15.48 -2.04 5.97
N ASN A 8 -15.67 -3.24 5.41
CA ASN A 8 -14.89 -4.39 5.84
C ASN A 8 -14.47 -5.34 4.70
N TYR A 9 -13.59 -4.85 3.82
CA TYR A 9 -12.75 -5.74 3.00
C TYR A 9 -11.49 -6.21 3.75
N ARG A 10 -11.55 -6.44 5.08
CA ARG A 10 -10.59 -7.34 5.73
C ARG A 10 -10.94 -8.79 5.40
N ARG A 11 -10.99 -9.12 4.11
CA ARG A 11 -11.02 -10.51 3.68
C ARG A 11 -9.70 -11.14 4.08
N ARG A 12 -9.77 -11.98 5.12
CA ARG A 12 -8.76 -12.98 5.45
C ARG A 12 -8.38 -13.72 4.17
N GLY A 13 -7.22 -13.42 3.57
CA GLY A 13 -6.66 -14.26 2.50
C GLY A 13 -6.19 -13.58 1.20
N CYS A 14 -6.34 -12.26 1.00
CA CYS A 14 -5.68 -11.60 -0.14
C CYS A 14 -4.39 -10.93 0.35
N CYS A 15 -3.24 -11.48 -0.03
CA CYS A 15 -1.92 -10.91 0.30
C CYS A 15 -1.63 -9.59 -0.44
N VAL A 16 -2.42 -9.27 -1.47
CA VAL A 16 -2.20 -8.16 -2.39
C VAL A 16 -3.39 -7.22 -2.44
N LYS A 17 -3.16 -5.91 -2.45
CA LYS A 17 -4.18 -4.87 -2.55
C LYS A 17 -3.90 -3.94 -3.74
N LEU A 18 -4.96 -3.40 -4.34
CA LEU A 18 -4.88 -2.23 -5.21
C LEU A 18 -5.08 -0.98 -4.37
N ALA A 19 -4.18 -0.02 -4.49
CA ALA A 19 -4.21 1.21 -3.71
C ALA A 19 -3.78 2.42 -4.56
N LYS A 20 -3.92 3.61 -3.98
CA LYS A 20 -3.44 4.87 -4.55
C LYS A 20 -2.50 5.56 -3.58
N VAL A 21 -1.42 6.13 -4.08
CA VAL A 21 -0.51 6.97 -3.28
C VAL A 21 -1.22 8.28 -2.93
N VAL A 22 -1.30 8.60 -1.65
CA VAL A 22 -1.94 9.83 -1.12
C VAL A 22 -0.95 10.77 -0.43
N GLY A 23 0.33 10.39 -0.35
CA GLY A 23 1.36 11.24 0.23
C GLY A 23 2.71 10.54 0.43
N THR A 24 3.60 11.24 1.13
CA THR A 24 4.95 10.75 1.45
C THR A 24 5.19 10.84 2.95
N VAL A 25 5.88 9.85 3.53
CA VAL A 25 6.29 9.85 4.93
C VAL A 25 7.78 10.11 5.02
N VAL A 26 8.17 11.02 5.91
CA VAL A 26 9.57 11.31 6.20
C VAL A 26 9.86 10.98 7.65
N LEU A 27 10.86 10.14 7.88
CA LEU A 27 11.31 9.77 9.22
C LEU A 27 12.46 10.69 9.66
N SER A 28 12.28 11.45 10.72
CA SER A 28 13.37 12.22 11.37
C SER A 28 14.29 11.32 12.20
N GLN A 29 13.75 10.21 12.71
CA GLN A 29 14.46 9.19 13.46
C GLN A 29 13.93 7.81 13.05
N CYS A 30 14.85 6.88 12.81
CA CYS A 30 14.51 5.50 12.44
C CYS A 30 15.64 4.54 12.81
N ILE A 31 15.31 3.24 12.86
CA ILE A 31 16.30 2.17 12.97
C ILE A 31 17.10 2.06 11.66
N GLU A 32 18.28 1.45 11.74
CA GLU A 32 19.23 1.39 10.62
C GLU A 32 18.63 0.87 9.31
N PRO A 33 17.80 -0.20 9.28
CA PRO A 33 17.19 -0.68 8.05
C PRO A 33 16.30 0.34 7.31
N PHE A 34 15.75 1.35 8.00
CA PHE A 34 14.90 2.37 7.41
C PHE A 34 15.68 3.63 6.97
N ARG A 35 17.00 3.67 7.15
CA ARG A 35 17.81 4.81 6.73
C ARG A 35 17.77 4.93 5.20
N GLY A 36 17.28 6.06 4.69
CA GLY A 36 17.13 6.30 3.25
C GLY A 36 15.96 5.54 2.61
N GLN A 37 15.14 4.85 3.41
CA GLN A 37 13.99 4.10 2.90
C GLN A 37 12.91 5.05 2.38
N ILE A 38 12.38 4.76 1.19
CA ILE A 38 11.27 5.50 0.61
C ILE A 38 9.96 4.95 1.20
N LEU A 39 9.14 5.85 1.73
CA LEU A 39 7.87 5.54 2.38
C LEU A 39 6.76 6.42 1.82
N HIS A 40 5.65 5.80 1.44
CA HIS A 40 4.46 6.49 0.94
C HIS A 40 3.26 6.18 1.79
N LEU A 41 2.33 7.14 1.89
CA LEU A 41 0.98 6.86 2.35
C LEU A 41 0.19 6.31 1.17
N THR A 42 -0.47 5.17 1.35
CA THR A 42 -1.34 4.54 0.37
C THR A 42 -2.72 4.34 0.94
N GLN A 43 -3.75 4.51 0.12
CA GLN A 43 -5.12 4.21 0.50
C GLN A 43 -5.71 3.18 -0.48
N ASP A 44 -6.33 2.13 0.06
CA ASP A 44 -6.91 1.04 -0.74
C ASP A 44 -7.99 1.60 -1.68
N LEU A 45 -8.15 0.97 -2.84
CA LEU A 45 -9.20 1.29 -3.81
C LEU A 45 -10.28 0.21 -3.81
N ASP A 46 -11.55 0.62 -3.90
CA ASP A 46 -12.67 -0.29 -4.09
C ASP A 46 -12.84 -0.71 -5.57
N GLU A 47 -13.87 -1.51 -5.88
CA GLU A 47 -14.18 -1.95 -7.25
C GLU A 47 -14.51 -0.82 -8.23
N HIS A 48 -14.75 0.39 -7.73
CA HIS A 48 -15.01 1.60 -8.51
C HIS A 48 -13.80 2.53 -8.61
N LEU A 49 -12.64 2.09 -8.09
CA LEU A 49 -11.40 2.88 -8.01
C LEU A 49 -11.52 4.10 -7.10
N GLU A 50 -12.45 4.08 -6.16
CA GLU A 50 -12.60 5.10 -5.15
C GLU A 50 -11.81 4.72 -3.89
N PRO A 51 -11.18 5.69 -3.19
CA PRO A 51 -10.44 5.39 -1.97
C PRO A 51 -11.34 4.84 -0.86
N MET A 52 -10.89 3.77 -0.21
CA MET A 52 -11.59 3.08 0.87
C MET A 52 -10.67 2.88 2.07
N GLY A 53 -11.22 3.00 3.28
CA GLY A 53 -10.49 2.73 4.51
C GLY A 53 -9.51 3.84 4.90
N GLU A 54 -8.64 3.53 5.88
CA GLU A 54 -7.60 4.44 6.36
C GLU A 54 -6.34 4.31 5.49
N ALA A 55 -5.56 5.40 5.41
CA ALA A 55 -4.27 5.35 4.73
C ALA A 55 -3.25 4.57 5.56
N GLU A 56 -2.48 3.72 4.88
CA GLU A 56 -1.43 2.87 5.45
C GLU A 56 -0.04 3.34 4.95
N VAL A 57 1.02 3.13 5.73
CA VAL A 57 2.39 3.47 5.33
C VAL A 57 3.00 2.26 4.61
N CYS A 58 3.42 2.45 3.37
CA CYS A 58 4.10 1.41 2.60
C CYS A 58 5.54 1.78 2.28
N ALA A 59 6.44 0.81 2.39
CA ALA A 59 7.80 0.93 1.87
C ALA A 59 7.84 0.64 0.36
N THR A 60 8.81 1.21 -0.35
CA THR A 60 9.04 0.96 -1.78
C THR A 60 10.51 1.18 -2.15
N TRP A 61 10.94 0.65 -3.28
CA TRP A 61 12.27 0.92 -3.85
C TRP A 61 12.30 2.13 -4.80
N ALA A 62 11.15 2.68 -5.17
CA ALA A 62 11.06 3.78 -6.12
C ALA A 62 10.10 4.88 -5.63
N ALA A 63 10.50 6.14 -5.79
CA ALA A 63 9.66 7.29 -5.47
C ALA A 63 8.46 7.36 -6.42
N LEU A 64 7.27 7.54 -5.86
CA LEU A 64 6.01 7.62 -6.57
C LEU A 64 5.37 9.00 -6.37
N ARG A 65 4.40 9.32 -7.22
CA ARG A 65 3.64 10.57 -7.14
C ARG A 65 2.32 10.33 -6.43
N GLU A 66 1.85 11.35 -5.73
CA GLU A 66 0.46 11.38 -5.28
C GLU A 66 -0.49 11.20 -6.47
N GLY A 67 -1.47 10.32 -6.32
CA GLY A 67 -2.39 9.91 -7.37
C GLY A 67 -1.96 8.66 -8.16
N ASP A 68 -0.71 8.19 -8.03
CA ASP A 68 -0.29 6.94 -8.69
C ASP A 68 -1.06 5.74 -8.11
N ALA A 69 -1.64 4.92 -9.00
CA ALA A 69 -2.20 3.62 -8.63
C ALA A 69 -1.09 2.59 -8.47
N VAL A 70 -1.19 1.75 -7.45
CA VAL A 70 -0.13 0.84 -7.01
C VAL A 70 -0.67 -0.50 -6.54
N ILE A 71 0.19 -1.51 -6.62
CA ILE A 71 -0.02 -2.83 -6.03
C ILE A 71 0.75 -2.89 -4.71
N VAL A 72 0.06 -3.29 -3.64
CA VAL A 72 0.62 -3.37 -2.28
C VAL A 72 0.58 -4.82 -1.80
N GLU A 73 1.73 -5.37 -1.44
CA GLU A 73 1.83 -6.62 -0.68
C GLU A 73 1.76 -6.31 0.81
N VAL A 74 1.06 -7.15 1.59
CA VAL A 74 0.87 -6.95 3.03
C VAL A 74 1.28 -8.15 3.88
N ALA A 75 1.30 -7.95 5.19
CA ALA A 75 1.64 -8.94 6.20
C ALA A 75 3.07 -9.48 6.01
N ARG A 76 3.26 -10.79 6.19
CA ARG A 76 4.61 -11.40 6.22
C ARG A 76 5.31 -11.37 4.87
N GLU A 77 4.59 -11.27 3.76
CA GLU A 77 5.22 -11.27 2.43
C GLU A 77 5.79 -9.90 2.06
N ALA A 78 5.30 -8.81 2.67
CA ALA A 78 5.79 -7.46 2.43
C ALA A 78 7.29 -7.32 2.72
N CYS A 79 7.80 -8.00 3.77
CA CYS A 79 9.23 -7.92 4.11
C CYS A 79 10.15 -8.51 3.04
N ASN A 80 9.64 -9.48 2.26
CA ASN A 80 10.38 -10.17 1.21
C ASN A 80 10.48 -9.35 -0.09
N ALA A 81 9.79 -8.21 -0.18
CA ALA A 81 9.95 -7.26 -1.28
C ALA A 81 11.33 -6.57 -1.29
N PHE A 82 12.13 -6.74 -0.23
CA PHE A 82 13.44 -6.14 -0.05
C PHE A 82 14.53 -7.18 0.20
N ALA A 83 15.76 -6.87 -0.23
CA ALA A 83 16.95 -7.70 0.00
C ALA A 83 18.11 -6.82 0.52
N PRO A 84 18.50 -6.93 1.82
CA PRO A 84 17.95 -7.81 2.85
C PRO A 84 16.51 -7.45 3.24
N PRO A 85 15.74 -8.37 3.88
CA PRO A 85 14.37 -8.10 4.29
C PRO A 85 14.24 -6.91 5.24
N LEU A 86 13.26 -6.06 5.00
CA LEU A 86 12.93 -4.94 5.89
C LEU A 86 11.85 -5.34 6.90
N PRO A 87 11.85 -4.81 8.14
CA PRO A 87 10.80 -5.06 9.11
C PRO A 87 9.56 -4.22 8.78
N VAL A 88 8.88 -4.56 7.69
CA VAL A 88 7.67 -3.92 7.17
C VAL A 88 6.53 -4.95 7.06
N ASP A 89 5.31 -4.48 7.20
CA ASP A 89 4.06 -5.23 7.02
C ASP A 89 3.24 -4.76 5.82
N ALA A 90 3.73 -3.75 5.08
CA ALA A 90 3.19 -3.30 3.80
C ALA A 90 4.28 -2.75 2.88
N ALA A 91 4.25 -3.17 1.61
CA ALA A 91 5.21 -2.75 0.59
C ALA A 91 4.52 -2.53 -0.75
N ILE A 92 4.81 -1.39 -1.40
CA ILE A 92 4.42 -1.19 -2.80
C ILE A 92 5.36 -2.03 -3.65
N VAL A 93 4.78 -2.99 -4.38
CA VAL A 93 5.53 -3.90 -5.26
C VAL A 93 5.41 -3.57 -6.74
N GLY A 94 4.58 -2.59 -7.09
CA GLY A 94 4.44 -2.16 -8.48
C GLY A 94 3.58 -0.92 -8.62
N LYS A 95 3.94 -0.08 -9.59
CA LYS A 95 3.04 0.95 -10.12
C LYS A 95 2.13 0.31 -11.16
N VAL A 96 0.87 0.72 -11.16
CA VAL A 96 -0.12 0.29 -12.14
C VAL A 96 -0.15 1.30 -13.28
N ASP A 97 0.01 0.80 -14.51
CA ASP A 97 -0.06 1.64 -15.70
C ASP A 97 -1.53 1.82 -16.17
N GLU A 98 -2.30 0.73 -16.20
CA GLU A 98 -3.68 0.73 -16.70
C GLU A 98 -4.57 -0.21 -15.88
N ILE A 99 -5.84 0.16 -15.72
CA ILE A 99 -6.88 -0.64 -15.07
C ILE A 99 -8.08 -0.74 -16.01
N HIS A 100 -8.51 -1.97 -16.30
CA HIS A 100 -9.66 -2.25 -17.13
C HIS A 100 -10.83 -2.71 -16.25
N LEU A 101 -11.87 -1.88 -16.15
CA LEU A 101 -13.13 -2.24 -15.49
C LEU A 101 -14.09 -2.84 -16.52
N GLY A 102 -14.77 -3.94 -16.15
CA GLY A 102 -15.75 -4.64 -16.98
C GLY A 102 -17.19 -4.30 -16.63
#